data_AF-A0A810Q5A7-F1
#
_entry.id   AF-A0A810Q5A7-F1
#
_cell.length_a   1.000
_cell.length_b   1.000
_cell.length_c   1.000
_cell.angle_alpha   90.00
_cell.angle_beta   90.00
_cell.angle_gamma   90.00
#
_symmetry.space_group_name_H-M   'P 1'
#
loop_
_entity.id
_entity.type
_entity.pdbx_description
1 polymer ?
#
loop_
_entity_poly.entity_id
_entity_poly.type
_entity_poly.pdbx_seq_one_letter_code
_entity_poly.pdbx_strand_id
1 'polypeptide(L)' 'MPQGNETLMFEAQDADSCFEAIMKKEAPLVQVLQEPCGCKDGTRAFTLLDPHGNHVVIYSEQR' A
#
# COMPACT_ATOMS: atom_id res chain seq x y z
N MET A 1 -3.48 10.55 -19.26
CA MET A 1 -2.03 10.29 -19.23
C MET A 1 -1.84 8.89 -18.68
N PRO A 2 -1.09 7.99 -19.34
CA PRO A 2 -0.71 6.73 -18.70
C PRO A 2 0.18 7.03 -17.48
N GLN A 3 0.10 6.17 -16.47
CA GLN A 3 1.00 6.22 -15.31
C GLN A 3 2.44 5.93 -15.79
N GLY A 4 3.41 6.73 -15.34
CA GLY A 4 4.82 6.54 -15.67
C GLY A 4 5.46 5.41 -14.86
N ASN A 5 6.76 5.15 -15.07
CA ASN A 5 7.55 4.13 -14.36
C ASN A 5 7.80 4.41 -12.86
N GLU A 6 6.99 5.26 -12.23
CA GLU A 6 7.19 5.72 -10.87
C GLU A 6 6.29 4.97 -9.89
N THR A 7 6.81 4.73 -8.70
CA THR A 7 6.03 4.19 -7.58
C THR A 7 5.06 5.25 -7.09
N LEU A 8 3.78 4.87 -6.96
CA LEU A 8 2.77 5.72 -6.34
C LEU A 8 2.86 5.60 -4.83
N MET A 9 2.88 6.73 -4.13
CA MET A 9 2.88 6.76 -2.67
C MET A 9 1.63 7.47 -2.18
N PHE A 10 0.87 6.81 -1.31
CA PHE A 10 -0.31 7.37 -0.67
C PHE A 10 -0.17 7.31 0.84
N GLU A 11 -0.41 8.44 1.50
CA GLU A 11 -0.55 8.49 2.93
C GLU A 11 -1.97 8.08 3.33
N ALA A 12 -2.07 7.12 4.23
CA ALA A 12 -3.30 6.73 4.90
C ALA A 12 -3.26 7.23 6.35
N GLN A 13 -4.44 7.43 6.94
CA GLN A 13 -4.54 7.72 8.37
C GLN A 13 -4.02 6.56 9.23
N ASP A 14 -4.24 5.32 8.77
CA ASP A 14 -3.77 4.09 9.40
C ASP A 14 -3.52 3.04 8.29
N ALA A 15 -2.26 2.67 8.09
CA ALA A 15 -1.87 1.70 7.06
C ALA A 15 -2.32 0.27 7.39
N ASP A 16 -2.32 -0.16 8.65
CA ASP A 16 -2.74 -1.51 9.03
C ASP A 16 -4.25 -1.68 8.81
N SER A 17 -5.06 -0.71 9.25
CA SER A 17 -6.50 -0.69 9.01
C SER A 17 -6.84 -0.66 7.51
N CYS A 18 -6.07 0.09 6.72
CA CYS A 18 -6.23 0.14 5.26
C CYS A 18 -5.97 -1.24 4.64
N PHE A 19 -4.87 -1.89 5.03
CA PHE A 19 -4.52 -3.21 4.55
C PHE A 19 -5.61 -4.24 4.87
N GLU A 20 -6.09 -4.27 6.11
CA GLU A 20 -7.19 -5.16 6.50
C GLU A 20 -8.45 -4.96 5.66
N ALA A 21 -8.82 -3.69 5.41
CA ALA A 21 -10.00 -3.37 4.62
C ALA A 21 -9.86 -3.86 3.16
N ILE A 22 -8.65 -3.84 2.61
CA ILE A 22 -8.36 -4.39 1.28
C ILE A 22 -8.46 -5.92 1.31
N MET A 23 -7.85 -6.59 2.28
CA MET A 23 -7.83 -8.05 2.39
C MET A 23 -9.21 -8.67 2.68
N LYS A 24 -10.13 -7.91 3.29
CA LYS A 24 -11.51 -8.36 3.55
C LYS A 24 -12.40 -8.38 2.30
N LYS A 25 -11.93 -7.88 1.14
CA LYS A 25 -12.71 -7.93 -0.12
C LYS A 25 -12.73 -9.36 -0.66
N GLU A 26 -13.87 -9.81 -1.21
CA GLU A 26 -14.01 -11.18 -1.75
C GLU A 26 -13.06 -11.48 -2.93
N ALA A 27 -12.58 -10.45 -3.62
CA ALA A 27 -11.58 -10.57 -4.69
C ALA A 27 -10.78 -9.27 -4.82
N PRO A 28 -9.76 -9.05 -3.96
CA PRO A 28 -8.90 -7.89 -4.12
C PRO A 28 -8.11 -8.05 -5.41
N LEU A 29 -8.30 -7.14 -6.37
CA LEU A 29 -7.57 -7.13 -7.65
C LEU A 29 -6.14 -6.60 -7.50
N VAL A 30 -5.57 -6.72 -6.31
CA VAL A 30 -4.22 -6.24 -5.99
C VAL A 30 -3.36 -7.42 -5.59
N GLN A 31 -2.10 -7.39 -5.96
CA GLN A 31 -1.12 -8.35 -5.46
C GLN A 31 -0.32 -7.70 -4.34
N VAL A 32 -0.33 -8.29 -3.14
CA VAL A 32 0.54 -7.84 -2.05
C VAL A 32 1.98 -8.23 -2.37
N LEU A 33 2.87 -7.25 -2.42
CA LEU A 33 4.31 -7.45 -2.55
C LEU A 33 5.00 -7.46 -1.18
N GLN A 34 4.48 -6.65 -0.25
CA GLN A 34 4.96 -6.54 1.12
C GLN A 34 3.76 -6.24 2.02
N GLU A 35 3.54 -7.08 3.03
CA GLU A 35 2.56 -6.84 4.09
C GLU A 35 2.99 -5.66 4.99
N PRO A 36 2.07 -5.08 5.78
CA PRO A 36 2.39 -3.97 6.67
C PRO A 36 3.62 -4.23 7.55
N CYS A 37 4.64 -3.41 7.37
CA CYS A 37 5.90 -3.47 8.09
C CYS A 37 6.28 -2.10 8.66
N GLY A 38 6.99 -2.09 9.79
CA GLY A 38 7.52 -0.86 10.38
C GLY A 38 8.83 -0.48 9.71
N CYS A 39 8.91 0.74 9.20
CA CYS A 39 10.10 1.31 8.59
C CYS A 39 11.00 1.97 9.65
N LYS A 40 12.29 2.12 9.36
CA LYS A 40 13.29 2.67 10.30
C LYS A 40 13.04 4.14 10.68
N ASP A 41 12.24 4.84 9.88
CA ASP A 41 11.83 6.23 10.09
C ASP A 41 10.57 6.37 10.97
N GLY A 42 10.06 5.25 11.52
CA GLY A 42 8.84 5.26 12.33
C GLY A 42 7.55 5.27 11.50
N THR A 43 7.62 5.13 10.18
CA THR A 43 6.43 4.95 9.36
C THR A 43 5.99 3.48 9.32
N ARG A 44 4.69 3.26 9.15
CA ARG A 44 4.12 1.94 8.88
C ARG A 44 3.72 1.90 7.41
N ALA A 45 4.14 0.89 6.65
CA ALA A 45 3.85 0.84 5.22
C ALA A 45 3.66 -0.59 4.70
N PHE A 46 2.90 -0.71 3.60
CA PHE A 46 2.77 -1.93 2.80
C PHE A 46 2.84 -1.60 1.31
N THR A 47 3.25 -2.59 0.51
CA THR A 47 3.42 -2.43 -0.94
C THR A 47 2.54 -3.42 -1.69
N LEU A 48 1.89 -2.96 -2.75
CA LEU A 48 1.06 -3.77 -3.61
C LEU A 48 1.21 -3.39 -5.09
N LEU A 49 0.89 -4.34 -5.96
CA LEU A 49 0.63 -4.08 -7.37
C LEU A 49 -0.86 -3.88 -7.57
N ASP A 50 -1.21 -2.84 -8.31
CA ASP A 50 -2.57 -2.68 -8.83
C ASP A 50 -2.83 -3.64 -10.03
N PRO A 51 -4.05 -3.69 -10.57
CA PRO A 51 -4.38 -4.56 -11.71
C PRO A 51 -3.58 -4.28 -12.99
N HIS A 52 -2.93 -3.11 -13.08
CA HIS A 52 -2.14 -2.68 -14.22
C HIS A 52 -0.63 -2.90 -14.01
N GLY A 53 -0.23 -3.46 -12.86
CA GLY A 53 1.17 -3.72 -12.53
C GLY A 53 1.91 -2.50 -11.98
N ASN A 54 1.19 -1.44 -11.58
CA ASN A 54 1.82 -0.28 -10.95
C ASN A 54 2.21 -0.60 -9.51
N HIS A 55 3.41 -0.17 -9.11
CA HIS A 55 3.84 -0.23 -7.72
C HIS A 55 3.13 0.84 -6.90
N VAL A 56 2.43 0.42 -5.85
CA VAL A 56 1.73 1.29 -4.92
C VAL A 56 2.24 1.04 -3.51
N VAL A 57 2.67 2.10 -2.84
CA VAL A 57 3.05 2.11 -1.44
C VAL A 57 1.99 2.89 -0.67
N ILE A 58 1.41 2.24 0.33
CA ILE A 58 0.51 2.89 1.29
C ILE A 58 1.29 2.99 2.61
N TYR A 59 1.35 4.19 3.19
CA TYR A 59 2.06 4.43 4.45
C TYR A 59 1.24 5.28 5.42
N SER A 60 1.55 5.22 6.70
CA SER A 60 1.04 6.12 7.74
C SER A 60 2.17 6.50 8.70
N GLU A 61 2.24 7.77 9.11
CA GLU A 61 3.14 8.19 10.19
C GLU A 61 2.67 7.58 11.52
N GLN A 62 3.58 7.03 12.33
CA GLN A 62 3.29 6.73 13.72
C GLN A 62 3.64 7.95 14.57
N ARG A 63 2.64 8.76 14.91
CA ARG A 63 2.76 9.86 15.88
C ARG A 63 2.38 9.42 17.28
#